data_AF-A0A2R6LPY8-F1
#
_entry.id   AF-A0A2R6LPY8-F1
#
_cell.length_a   1.000
_cell.length_b   1.000
_cell.length_c   1.000
_cell.angle_alpha   90.00
_cell.angle_beta   90.00
_cell.angle_gamma   90.00
#
_symmetry.space_group_name_H-M   'P 1'
#
loop_
_entity.id
_entity.type
_entity.pdbx_description
1 polymer ?
#
loop_
_entity_poly.entity_id
_entity_poly.type
_entity_poly.pdbx_seq_one_letter_code
_entity_poly.pdbx_strand_id
1 'polypeptide(L)'
;MSEEEPNPNGGTEAQTDGGTGIVPQDDQAPTWSERKERTQGLSRLTYEYFERSRREDEDLRQASDYVERDVLAFPTWPHEMIRNLALTSFFVGLMFFISAAVPPHLPGPANANSTPAVILPDWYLYWSFGLLKLTPLNPELALLGGEKLVSDRVYGVVANLIVVGFISIVPFLNKGAARRPVEEPFWAAIGVSGVVFAFTIAVLAVKNLVTGTFPIGNHELFDVTFLLPLVQPAVLPAPPAEVTRSSFRQF
;
A
#
# COMPACT_ATOMS: atom_id res chain seq x y z
N MET A 1 42.11 37.89 60.97
CA MET A 1 40.71 38.03 60.51
C MET A 1 40.69 39.15 59.51
N SER A 2 40.79 38.77 58.24
CA SER A 2 40.78 39.61 57.04
C SER A 2 40.36 38.64 55.94
N GLU A 3 39.27 38.94 55.22
CA GLU A 3 38.67 37.98 54.30
C GLU A 3 39.50 37.72 53.03
N GLU A 4 39.34 36.53 52.47
CA GLU A 4 40.01 36.04 51.26
C GLU A 4 39.01 36.13 50.09
N GLU A 5 39.24 37.04 49.15
CA GLU A 5 38.32 37.25 48.01
C GLU A 5 38.40 36.08 47.00
N PRO A 6 37.26 35.52 46.56
CA PRO A 6 37.25 34.40 45.62
C PRO A 6 37.54 34.85 44.18
N ASN A 7 38.58 34.27 43.58
CA ASN A 7 38.87 34.38 42.15
C ASN A 7 37.67 33.87 41.31
N PRO A 8 37.08 34.68 40.41
CA PRO A 8 35.85 34.32 39.71
C PRO A 8 36.02 33.31 38.57
N ASN A 9 37.25 33.03 38.10
CA ASN A 9 37.50 32.19 36.92
C ASN A 9 37.63 30.70 37.26
N GLY A 10 36.60 30.14 37.89
CA GLY A 10 36.46 28.70 38.18
C GLY A 10 35.65 27.94 37.12
N GLY A 11 36.01 28.06 35.85
CA GLY A 11 35.30 27.40 34.75
C GLY A 11 35.66 25.91 34.63
N THR A 12 34.78 25.01 35.07
CA THR A 12 34.97 23.57 34.89
C THR A 12 34.75 23.16 33.43
N GLU A 13 35.83 23.02 32.66
CA GLU A 13 35.76 22.48 31.30
C GLU A 13 35.27 21.02 31.33
N ALA A 14 34.07 20.79 30.81
CA ALA A 14 33.51 19.45 30.65
C ALA A 14 34.20 18.75 29.47
N GLN A 15 35.34 18.10 29.74
CA GLN A 15 36.10 17.34 28.76
C GLN A 15 35.27 16.17 28.19
N THR A 16 34.62 16.40 27.05
CA THR A 16 33.82 15.41 26.33
C THR A 16 34.73 14.51 25.49
N ASP A 17 35.08 13.36 26.05
CA ASP A 17 35.83 12.32 25.33
C ASP A 17 34.95 11.68 24.24
N GLY A 18 35.01 12.28 23.04
CA GLY A 18 34.02 12.09 21.96
C GLY A 18 34.69 12.03 20.59
N GLY A 19 35.63 11.12 20.41
CA GLY A 19 36.49 11.00 19.23
C GLY A 19 35.77 10.72 17.89
N THR A 20 35.16 11.74 17.29
CA THR A 20 34.81 11.79 15.86
C THR A 20 35.34 13.09 15.26
N GLY A 21 36.38 12.99 14.43
CA GLY A 21 37.15 14.13 13.89
C GLY A 21 36.44 14.93 12.80
N ILE A 22 35.20 15.36 13.04
CA ILE A 22 34.31 16.01 12.08
C ILE A 22 34.25 17.53 12.32
N VAL A 23 34.45 17.97 13.56
CA VAL A 23 34.47 19.39 13.97
C VAL A 23 35.92 19.85 14.13
N PRO A 24 36.39 20.89 13.40
CA PRO A 24 37.67 21.54 13.68
C PRO A 24 37.68 22.16 15.08
N GLN A 25 38.83 22.13 15.76
CA GLN A 25 38.97 22.69 17.12
C GLN A 25 39.07 24.22 17.15
N ASP A 26 39.31 24.86 16.00
CA ASP A 26 39.28 26.32 15.85
C ASP A 26 37.87 26.77 15.40
N ASP A 27 37.28 27.77 16.09
CA ASP A 27 35.93 28.32 15.86
C ASP A 27 35.70 28.98 14.47
N GLN A 28 36.65 28.88 13.54
CA GLN A 28 36.52 29.44 12.20
C GLN A 28 35.71 28.51 11.27
N ALA A 29 34.41 28.82 11.14
CA ALA A 29 33.53 28.15 10.19
C ALA A 29 34.10 28.26 8.75
N PRO A 30 34.41 27.13 8.07
CA PRO A 30 35.18 27.13 6.83
C PRO A 30 34.48 27.89 5.70
N THR A 31 35.25 28.57 4.86
CA THR A 31 34.74 29.45 3.80
C THR A 31 33.94 28.68 2.74
N TRP A 32 33.13 29.39 1.95
CA TRP A 32 32.30 28.76 0.91
C TRP A 32 33.12 28.03 -0.17
N SER A 33 34.32 28.52 -0.47
CA SER A 33 35.32 27.85 -1.32
C SER A 33 35.76 26.50 -0.75
N GLU A 34 36.22 26.48 0.50
CA GLU A 34 36.69 25.26 1.18
C GLU A 34 35.56 24.23 1.34
N ARG A 35 34.32 24.70 1.60
CA ARG A 35 33.12 23.83 1.62
C ARG A 35 32.85 23.19 0.26
N LYS A 36 33.08 23.92 -0.85
CA LYS A 36 32.97 23.37 -2.21
C LYS A 36 34.06 22.35 -2.51
N GLU A 37 35.30 22.59 -2.12
CA GLU A 37 36.40 21.64 -2.34
C GLU A 37 36.21 20.35 -1.50
N ARG A 38 35.77 20.48 -0.25
CA ARG A 38 35.46 19.34 0.63
C ARG A 38 34.24 18.51 0.16
N THR A 39 33.49 18.96 -0.84
CA THR A 39 32.33 18.23 -1.41
C THR A 39 32.73 16.88 -2.03
N GLN A 40 34.00 16.71 -2.47
CA GLN A 40 34.53 15.41 -2.92
C GLN A 40 34.47 14.31 -1.84
N GLY A 41 34.52 14.70 -0.56
CA GLY A 41 34.39 13.77 0.56
C GLY A 41 32.96 13.30 0.79
N LEU A 42 31.95 14.14 0.53
CA LEU A 42 30.55 13.80 0.81
C LEU A 42 30.05 12.68 -0.12
N SER A 43 30.23 12.81 -1.42
CA SER A 43 29.85 11.78 -2.39
C SER A 43 30.58 10.45 -2.17
N ARG A 44 31.81 10.50 -1.65
CA ARG A 44 32.58 9.33 -1.25
C ARG A 44 32.03 8.68 0.02
N LEU A 45 31.79 9.44 1.09
CA LEU A 45 31.22 8.92 2.35
C LEU A 45 29.80 8.36 2.15
N THR A 46 29.01 9.02 1.29
CA THR A 46 27.78 8.49 0.71
C THR A 46 28.05 7.11 0.09
N TYR A 47 28.90 7.03 -0.94
CA TYR A 47 29.17 5.74 -1.62
C TYR A 47 29.67 4.63 -0.67
N GLU A 48 30.56 4.95 0.27
CA GLU A 48 31.08 4.00 1.26
C GLU A 48 29.97 3.51 2.22
N TYR A 49 28.97 4.35 2.52
CA TYR A 49 27.75 3.95 3.25
C TYR A 49 26.84 3.03 2.39
N PHE A 50 26.76 3.18 1.06
CA PHE A 50 26.01 2.26 0.16
C PHE A 50 26.70 0.96 -0.19
N GLU A 51 28.01 0.87 0.01
CA GLU A 51 28.72 -0.39 -0.06
C GLU A 51 28.71 -1.11 1.29
N ARG A 52 28.75 -0.37 2.42
CA ARG A 52 28.62 -0.93 3.76
C ARG A 52 27.20 -1.44 4.06
N SER A 53 26.17 -0.61 3.89
CA SER A 53 24.78 -0.97 4.22
C SER A 53 24.27 -2.17 3.40
N ARG A 54 24.70 -2.31 2.15
CA ARG A 54 24.46 -3.51 1.34
C ARG A 54 25.12 -4.76 1.91
N ARG A 55 26.39 -4.68 2.29
CA ARG A 55 27.12 -5.82 2.85
C ARG A 55 26.48 -6.22 4.18
N GLU A 56 26.14 -5.26 5.04
CA GLU A 56 25.43 -5.53 6.29
C GLU A 56 24.03 -6.17 6.04
N ASP A 57 23.25 -5.74 5.03
CA ASP A 57 21.97 -6.40 4.69
C ASP A 57 22.15 -7.80 4.08
N GLU A 58 23.20 -8.03 3.29
CA GLU A 58 23.53 -9.32 2.69
C GLU A 58 24.11 -10.31 3.71
N ASP A 59 25.01 -9.86 4.59
CA ASP A 59 25.55 -10.63 5.72
C ASP A 59 24.43 -10.99 6.70
N LEU A 60 23.51 -10.06 6.99
CA LEU A 60 22.31 -10.34 7.78
C LEU A 60 21.40 -11.39 7.11
N ARG A 61 21.19 -11.33 5.79
CA ARG A 61 20.44 -12.37 5.06
C ARG A 61 21.11 -13.73 5.18
N GLN A 62 22.43 -13.80 4.95
CA GLN A 62 23.18 -15.07 5.01
C GLN A 62 23.28 -15.63 6.44
N ALA A 63 23.28 -14.78 7.47
CA ALA A 63 23.17 -15.21 8.87
C ALA A 63 21.73 -15.57 9.30
N SER A 64 20.70 -15.06 8.61
CA SER A 64 19.30 -15.14 9.08
C SER A 64 18.64 -16.52 9.05
N ASP A 65 19.33 -17.55 8.54
CA ASP A 65 18.83 -18.94 8.51
C ASP A 65 18.51 -19.47 9.93
N TYR A 66 19.19 -18.95 10.96
CA TYR A 66 18.94 -19.29 12.37
C TYR A 66 19.04 -18.12 13.38
N VAL A 67 19.16 -16.85 12.92
CA VAL A 67 19.11 -15.70 13.85
C VAL A 67 17.67 -15.43 14.27
N GLU A 68 17.38 -15.65 15.55
CA GLU A 68 16.16 -15.23 16.22
C GLU A 68 16.09 -13.68 16.17
N ARG A 69 15.40 -13.16 15.16
CA ARG A 69 15.36 -11.72 14.86
C ARG A 69 14.79 -10.96 16.06
N ASP A 70 15.66 -10.20 16.73
CA ASP A 70 15.26 -9.19 17.70
C ASP A 70 14.20 -8.27 17.08
N VAL A 71 12.96 -8.39 17.55
CA VAL A 71 11.85 -7.59 17.05
C VAL A 71 11.94 -6.24 17.73
N LEU A 72 12.55 -5.27 17.02
CA LEU A 72 12.58 -3.85 17.37
C LEU A 72 11.15 -3.28 17.47
N ALA A 73 10.52 -3.51 18.61
CA ALA A 73 9.16 -3.14 18.96
C ALA A 73 9.07 -2.87 20.47
N PHE A 74 8.07 -2.11 20.88
CA PHE A 74 7.84 -1.86 22.30
C PHE A 74 7.11 -3.03 22.96
N PRO A 75 7.31 -3.27 24.27
CA PRO A 75 6.54 -4.26 25.01
C PRO A 75 5.02 -4.06 24.85
N THR A 76 4.30 -5.18 24.73
CA THR A 76 2.84 -5.22 24.52
C THR A 76 2.07 -4.40 25.56
N TRP A 77 2.58 -4.36 26.79
CA TRP A 77 2.14 -3.47 27.86
C TRP A 77 3.31 -2.57 28.32
N PRO A 78 3.11 -1.25 28.54
CA PRO A 78 1.86 -0.50 28.32
C PRO A 78 1.74 0.08 26.90
N HIS A 79 2.84 0.23 26.16
CA HIS A 79 2.94 1.08 24.97
C HIS A 79 1.98 0.67 23.85
N GLU A 80 2.06 -0.59 23.39
CA GLU A 80 1.19 -1.10 22.32
C GLU A 80 -0.27 -1.12 22.77
N MET A 81 -0.56 -1.57 24.00
CA MET A 81 -1.92 -1.64 24.55
C MET A 81 -2.61 -0.26 24.61
N ILE A 82 -1.93 0.77 25.11
CA ILE A 82 -2.50 2.13 25.20
C ILE A 82 -2.75 2.70 23.79
N ARG A 83 -1.80 2.52 22.85
CA ARG A 83 -2.00 2.96 21.45
C ARG A 83 -3.18 2.23 20.81
N ASN A 84 -3.27 0.92 20.96
CA ASN A 84 -4.33 0.12 20.37
C ASN A 84 -5.69 0.44 21.00
N LEU A 85 -5.77 0.65 22.32
CA LEU A 85 -7.00 1.06 23.00
C LEU A 85 -7.46 2.47 22.57
N ALA A 86 -6.54 3.41 22.35
CA ALA A 86 -6.85 4.74 21.82
C ALA A 86 -7.41 4.65 20.38
N LEU A 87 -6.77 3.85 19.51
CA LEU A 87 -7.25 3.59 18.14
C LEU A 87 -8.62 2.91 18.13
N THR A 88 -8.83 1.87 18.95
CA THR A 88 -10.13 1.20 19.08
C THR A 88 -11.21 2.16 19.58
N SER A 89 -10.92 2.97 20.60
CA SER A 89 -11.86 3.97 21.12
C SER A 89 -12.23 5.01 20.07
N PHE A 90 -11.26 5.47 19.26
CA PHE A 90 -11.50 6.37 18.13
C PHE A 90 -12.43 5.75 17.08
N PHE A 91 -12.15 4.52 16.63
CA PHE A 91 -13.00 3.85 15.62
C PHE A 91 -14.40 3.52 16.15
N VAL A 92 -14.54 3.11 17.41
CA VAL A 92 -15.85 2.89 18.06
C VAL A 92 -16.63 4.21 18.18
N GLY A 93 -15.97 5.30 18.58
CA GLY A 93 -16.57 6.64 18.59
C GLY A 93 -17.02 7.09 17.21
N LEU A 94 -16.22 6.84 16.17
CA LEU A 94 -16.56 7.14 14.77
C LEU A 94 -17.74 6.31 14.27
N MET A 95 -17.83 5.02 14.64
CA MET A 95 -18.99 4.18 14.30
C MET A 95 -20.28 4.70 14.93
N PHE A 96 -20.26 5.06 16.22
CA PHE A 96 -21.43 5.68 16.87
C PHE A 96 -21.79 7.04 16.26
N PHE A 97 -20.79 7.87 15.94
CA PHE A 97 -21.00 9.17 15.31
C PHE A 97 -21.68 9.03 13.93
N ILE A 98 -21.19 8.12 13.07
CA ILE A 98 -21.79 7.88 11.74
C ILE A 98 -23.21 7.29 11.89
N SER A 99 -23.41 6.34 12.80
CA SER A 99 -24.73 5.73 13.07
C SER A 99 -25.78 6.73 13.57
N ALA A 100 -25.35 7.76 14.31
CA ALA A 100 -26.22 8.85 14.77
C ALA A 100 -26.43 9.95 13.72
N ALA A 101 -25.40 10.28 12.93
CA ALA A 101 -25.45 11.33 11.92
C ALA A 101 -26.16 10.91 10.63
N VAL A 102 -26.10 9.62 10.27
CA VAL A 102 -26.72 9.03 9.07
C VAL A 102 -27.53 7.79 9.47
N PRO A 103 -28.70 7.95 10.12
CA PRO A 103 -29.52 6.82 10.52
C PRO A 103 -30.00 6.02 9.29
N PRO A 104 -29.97 4.67 9.33
CA PRO A 104 -30.33 3.85 8.19
C PRO A 104 -31.83 3.91 7.89
N HIS A 105 -32.18 4.06 6.62
CA HIS A 105 -33.55 4.00 6.14
C HIS A 105 -34.05 2.55 6.18
N LEU A 106 -35.00 2.24 7.06
CA LEU A 106 -35.64 0.93 7.08
C LEU A 106 -36.68 0.83 5.94
N PRO A 107 -36.53 -0.11 4.99
CA PRO A 107 -37.53 -0.33 3.95
C PRO A 107 -38.81 -0.92 4.55
N GLY A 108 -39.92 -0.81 3.81
CA GLY A 108 -41.17 -1.47 4.16
C GLY A 108 -41.07 -3.00 4.14
N PRO A 109 -42.06 -3.73 4.70
CA PRO A 109 -42.07 -5.18 4.72
C PRO A 109 -41.90 -5.82 3.34
N ALA A 110 -41.17 -6.94 3.28
CA ALA A 110 -40.88 -7.64 2.04
C ALA A 110 -42.18 -8.08 1.32
N ASN A 111 -42.30 -7.73 0.03
CA ASN A 111 -43.48 -7.97 -0.78
C ASN A 111 -43.11 -8.76 -2.04
N ALA A 112 -43.53 -10.03 -2.11
CA ALA A 112 -43.25 -10.90 -3.26
C ALA A 112 -43.90 -10.43 -4.57
N ASN A 113 -44.91 -9.56 -4.51
CA ASN A 113 -45.65 -9.06 -5.67
C ASN A 113 -45.11 -7.70 -6.19
N SER A 114 -44.03 -7.15 -5.60
CA SER A 114 -43.47 -5.87 -6.03
C SER A 114 -41.95 -5.82 -5.84
N THR A 115 -41.22 -5.70 -6.94
CA THR A 115 -39.75 -5.56 -6.95
C THR A 115 -39.36 -4.08 -7.02
N PRO A 116 -38.55 -3.56 -6.07
CA PRO A 116 -38.02 -2.21 -6.16
C PRO A 116 -37.20 -1.97 -7.43
N ALA A 117 -37.33 -0.79 -8.05
CA ALA A 117 -36.63 -0.44 -9.29
C ALA A 117 -35.08 -0.43 -9.16
N VAL A 118 -34.58 -0.26 -7.93
CA VAL A 118 -33.16 -0.43 -7.58
C VAL A 118 -33.08 -1.51 -6.51
N ILE A 119 -32.66 -2.70 -6.91
CA ILE A 119 -32.30 -3.80 -6.01
C ILE A 119 -30.79 -4.06 -6.14
N LEU A 120 -30.07 -3.77 -5.06
CA LEU A 120 -28.62 -3.85 -4.95
C LEU A 120 -28.28 -4.51 -3.60
N PRO A 121 -27.22 -5.33 -3.52
CA PRO A 121 -26.72 -5.83 -2.23
C PRO A 121 -25.94 -4.72 -1.49
N ASP A 122 -25.34 -5.04 -0.36
CA ASP A 122 -24.41 -4.13 0.30
C ASP A 122 -23.15 -3.86 -0.55
N TRP A 123 -22.55 -2.69 -0.33
CA TRP A 123 -21.38 -2.20 -1.10
C TRP A 123 -20.18 -3.15 -1.10
N TYR A 124 -19.94 -3.89 -0.01
CA TYR A 124 -18.84 -4.86 0.10
C TYR A 124 -19.07 -6.13 -0.74
N LEU A 125 -20.29 -6.33 -1.27
CA LEU A 125 -20.64 -7.41 -2.20
C LEU A 125 -20.69 -6.96 -3.66
N TYR A 126 -20.52 -5.66 -3.95
CA TYR A 126 -20.62 -5.15 -5.33
C TYR A 126 -19.62 -5.80 -6.28
N TRP A 127 -18.39 -6.11 -5.85
CA TRP A 127 -17.42 -6.80 -6.72
C TRP A 127 -17.95 -8.16 -7.19
N SER A 128 -18.52 -8.95 -6.27
CA SER A 128 -19.07 -10.29 -6.52
C SER A 128 -20.37 -10.24 -7.34
N PHE A 129 -21.22 -9.24 -7.08
CA PHE A 129 -22.44 -8.98 -7.84
C PHE A 129 -22.16 -8.45 -9.26
N GLY A 130 -21.08 -7.69 -9.43
CA GLY A 130 -20.60 -7.26 -10.75
C GLY A 130 -20.15 -8.42 -11.64
N LEU A 131 -19.54 -9.46 -11.04
CA LEU A 131 -19.23 -10.72 -11.73
C LEU A 131 -20.48 -11.52 -12.15
N LEU A 132 -21.70 -11.14 -11.73
CA LEU A 132 -22.95 -11.68 -12.29
C LEU A 132 -23.42 -10.93 -13.56
N LYS A 133 -22.79 -9.81 -13.93
CA LYS A 133 -23.16 -8.96 -15.08
C LYS A 133 -22.28 -9.20 -16.32
N LEU A 134 -21.64 -10.35 -16.39
CA LEU A 134 -20.70 -10.76 -17.45
C LEU A 134 -21.36 -11.33 -18.72
N THR A 135 -22.67 -11.10 -18.92
CA THR A 135 -23.42 -11.51 -20.12
C THR A 135 -22.68 -11.29 -21.45
N PRO A 136 -21.95 -10.17 -21.69
CA PRO A 136 -21.20 -9.96 -22.94
C PRO A 136 -19.98 -10.86 -23.15
N LEU A 137 -19.52 -11.59 -22.12
CA LEU A 137 -18.37 -12.51 -22.19
C LEU A 137 -18.79 -13.99 -22.27
N ASN A 138 -20.07 -14.29 -22.13
CA ASN A 138 -20.59 -15.65 -22.13
C ASN A 138 -20.63 -16.20 -23.57
N PRO A 139 -19.82 -17.21 -23.94
CA PRO A 139 -19.66 -17.61 -25.33
C PRO A 139 -20.90 -18.31 -25.90
N GLU A 140 -21.36 -17.82 -27.04
CA GLU A 140 -22.41 -18.39 -27.88
C GLU A 140 -21.81 -19.33 -28.92
N LEU A 141 -22.33 -20.54 -29.04
CA LEU A 141 -21.84 -21.52 -30.01
C LEU A 141 -22.61 -21.39 -31.33
N ALA A 142 -21.96 -20.82 -32.34
CA ALA A 142 -22.46 -20.83 -33.71
C ALA A 142 -22.76 -22.25 -34.24
N LEU A 143 -22.05 -23.27 -33.74
CA LEU A 143 -22.28 -24.69 -34.01
C LEU A 143 -23.60 -25.24 -33.43
N LEU A 144 -24.19 -24.54 -32.45
CA LEU A 144 -25.51 -24.84 -31.84
C LEU A 144 -26.54 -23.76 -32.23
N GLY A 145 -26.35 -23.07 -33.36
CA GLY A 145 -27.29 -22.05 -33.85
C GLY A 145 -27.28 -20.73 -33.05
N GLY A 146 -26.25 -20.49 -32.24
CA GLY A 146 -26.12 -19.30 -31.39
C GLY A 146 -26.54 -19.51 -29.93
N GLU A 147 -26.85 -20.74 -29.51
CA GLU A 147 -27.16 -21.02 -28.11
C GLU A 147 -25.91 -20.87 -27.21
N LYS A 148 -26.10 -20.35 -25.99
CA LYS A 148 -25.03 -20.08 -25.01
C LYS A 148 -24.53 -21.37 -24.38
N LEU A 149 -23.21 -21.51 -24.19
CA LEU A 149 -22.59 -22.67 -23.54
C LEU A 149 -23.17 -22.96 -22.14
N VAL A 150 -23.44 -21.89 -21.39
CA VAL A 150 -24.02 -21.92 -20.03
C VAL A 150 -24.97 -20.74 -19.86
N SER A 151 -25.92 -20.84 -18.92
CA SER A 151 -26.76 -19.68 -18.57
C SER A 151 -25.95 -18.58 -17.88
N ASP A 152 -26.27 -17.31 -18.14
CA ASP A 152 -25.54 -16.14 -17.60
C ASP A 152 -25.38 -16.18 -16.07
N ARG A 153 -26.38 -16.71 -15.34
CA ARG A 153 -26.32 -16.92 -13.89
C ARG A 153 -25.20 -17.91 -13.50
N VAL A 154 -25.11 -19.05 -14.19
CA VAL A 154 -24.07 -20.06 -13.93
C VAL A 154 -22.70 -19.52 -14.30
N TYR A 155 -22.59 -18.82 -15.45
CA TYR A 155 -21.36 -18.17 -15.88
C TYR A 155 -20.81 -17.21 -14.82
N GLY A 156 -21.66 -16.32 -14.26
CA GLY A 156 -21.25 -15.38 -13.23
C GLY A 156 -20.89 -16.01 -11.87
N VAL A 157 -21.54 -17.12 -11.50
CA VAL A 157 -21.16 -17.89 -10.30
C VAL A 157 -19.81 -18.58 -10.50
N VAL A 158 -19.54 -19.14 -11.68
CA VAL A 158 -18.22 -19.72 -12.03
C VAL A 158 -17.13 -18.64 -12.06
N ALA A 159 -17.43 -17.44 -12.58
CA ALA A 159 -16.49 -16.32 -12.58
C ALA A 159 -16.05 -15.90 -11.15
N ASN A 160 -16.97 -15.93 -10.18
CA ASN A 160 -16.63 -15.71 -8.77
C ASN A 160 -15.64 -16.76 -8.24
N LEU A 161 -15.86 -18.05 -8.56
CA LEU A 161 -14.94 -19.13 -8.17
C LEU A 161 -13.56 -19.00 -8.83
N ILE A 162 -13.50 -18.54 -10.08
CA ILE A 162 -12.22 -18.29 -10.79
C ILE A 162 -11.44 -17.16 -10.12
N VAL A 163 -12.07 -16.03 -9.79
CA VAL A 163 -11.41 -14.88 -9.13
C VAL A 163 -10.90 -15.26 -7.74
N VAL A 164 -11.73 -15.91 -6.91
CA VAL A 164 -11.33 -16.36 -5.57
C VAL A 164 -10.24 -17.44 -5.63
N GLY A 165 -10.33 -18.36 -6.60
CA GLY A 165 -9.33 -19.39 -6.84
C GLY A 165 -7.97 -18.81 -7.24
N PHE A 166 -7.94 -17.82 -8.14
CA PHE A 166 -6.70 -17.11 -8.49
C PHE A 166 -6.06 -16.44 -7.27
N ILE A 167 -6.84 -15.68 -6.50
CA ILE A 167 -6.36 -15.01 -5.27
C ILE A 167 -5.79 -16.03 -4.27
N SER A 168 -6.45 -17.18 -4.12
CA SER A 168 -6.02 -18.26 -3.22
C SER A 168 -4.74 -18.97 -3.67
N ILE A 169 -4.38 -18.87 -4.95
CA ILE A 169 -3.16 -19.46 -5.52
C ILE A 169 -1.95 -18.50 -5.43
N VAL A 170 -2.16 -17.18 -5.32
CA VAL A 170 -1.08 -16.17 -5.24
C VAL A 170 0.02 -16.51 -4.21
N PRO A 171 -0.28 -16.93 -2.96
CA PRO A 171 0.77 -17.24 -1.97
C PRO A 171 1.67 -18.43 -2.32
N PHE A 172 1.26 -19.29 -3.26
CA PHE A 172 2.05 -20.44 -3.71
C PHE A 172 2.89 -20.11 -4.95
N LEU A 173 2.48 -19.09 -5.71
CA LEU A 173 3.21 -18.56 -6.86
C LEU A 173 4.26 -17.53 -6.44
N ASN A 174 3.90 -16.56 -5.58
CA ASN A 174 4.88 -15.63 -5.05
C ASN A 174 5.60 -16.22 -3.82
N LYS A 175 6.79 -16.78 -4.07
CA LYS A 175 7.75 -17.21 -3.03
C LYS A 175 8.76 -16.11 -2.68
N GLY A 176 8.34 -14.85 -2.83
CA GLY A 176 9.15 -13.64 -2.74
C GLY A 176 9.91 -13.54 -1.42
N ALA A 177 11.21 -13.24 -1.53
CA ALA A 177 12.07 -12.99 -0.37
C ALA A 177 11.89 -11.57 0.18
N ALA A 178 11.34 -10.65 -0.61
CA ALA A 178 11.20 -9.24 -0.26
C ALA A 178 9.76 -8.92 0.17
N ARG A 179 9.61 -8.16 1.27
CA ARG A 179 8.30 -7.93 1.91
C ARG A 179 7.68 -6.59 1.55
N ARG A 180 8.37 -5.67 0.87
CA ARG A 180 7.82 -4.35 0.51
C ARG A 180 7.35 -4.33 -0.94
N PRO A 181 6.17 -3.73 -1.27
CA PRO A 181 5.69 -3.64 -2.66
C PRO A 181 6.66 -2.94 -3.64
N VAL A 182 7.54 -2.07 -3.14
CA VAL A 182 8.58 -1.38 -3.95
C VAL A 182 9.77 -2.29 -4.31
N GLU A 183 9.95 -3.41 -3.60
CA GLU A 183 11.01 -4.39 -3.86
C GLU A 183 10.56 -5.46 -4.86
N GLU A 184 9.25 -5.76 -4.93
CA GLU A 184 8.66 -6.71 -5.89
C GLU A 184 7.64 -6.04 -6.83
N PRO A 185 8.08 -5.13 -7.71
CA PRO A 185 7.19 -4.27 -8.51
C PRO A 185 6.20 -5.04 -9.41
N PHE A 186 6.55 -6.23 -9.89
CA PHE A 186 5.66 -7.07 -10.70
C PHE A 186 4.46 -7.59 -9.89
N TRP A 187 4.69 -8.10 -8.68
CA TRP A 187 3.63 -8.56 -7.79
C TRP A 187 2.81 -7.39 -7.23
N ALA A 188 3.44 -6.26 -6.96
CA ALA A 188 2.73 -5.02 -6.61
C ALA A 188 1.80 -4.56 -7.75
N ALA A 189 2.26 -4.60 -9.01
CA ALA A 189 1.44 -4.25 -10.17
C ALA A 189 0.24 -5.20 -10.36
N ILE A 190 0.42 -6.51 -10.16
CA ILE A 190 -0.70 -7.47 -10.13
C ILE A 190 -1.67 -7.16 -8.99
N GLY A 191 -1.16 -6.83 -7.80
CA GLY A 191 -1.99 -6.44 -6.64
C GLY A 191 -2.84 -5.20 -6.91
N VAL A 192 -2.24 -4.14 -7.47
CA VAL A 192 -2.96 -2.91 -7.83
C VAL A 192 -3.95 -3.16 -8.98
N SER A 193 -3.58 -3.96 -9.98
CA SER A 193 -4.52 -4.40 -11.04
C SER A 193 -5.75 -5.11 -10.44
N GLY A 194 -5.55 -5.99 -9.45
CA GLY A 194 -6.64 -6.64 -8.70
C GLY A 194 -7.53 -5.66 -7.93
N VAL A 195 -6.95 -4.64 -7.29
CA VAL A 195 -7.71 -3.58 -6.60
C VAL A 195 -8.50 -2.71 -7.58
N VAL A 196 -7.88 -2.32 -8.71
CA VAL A 196 -8.53 -1.57 -9.79
C VAL A 196 -9.69 -2.37 -10.37
N PHE A 197 -9.50 -3.67 -10.62
CA PHE A 197 -10.57 -4.56 -11.10
C PHE A 197 -11.70 -4.70 -10.08
N ALA A 198 -11.38 -4.93 -8.80
CA ALA A 198 -12.39 -5.02 -7.74
C ALA A 198 -13.22 -3.73 -7.60
N PHE A 199 -12.60 -2.57 -7.83
CA PHE A 199 -13.30 -1.29 -7.91
C PHE A 199 -14.16 -1.16 -9.17
N THR A 200 -13.61 -1.38 -10.37
CA THR A 200 -14.37 -1.19 -11.62
C THR A 200 -15.53 -2.18 -11.75
N ILE A 201 -15.34 -3.44 -11.36
CA ILE A 201 -16.41 -4.46 -11.40
C ILE A 201 -17.51 -4.14 -10.37
N ALA A 202 -17.17 -3.49 -9.24
CA ALA A 202 -18.15 -2.93 -8.32
C ALA A 202 -18.92 -1.72 -8.89
N VAL A 203 -18.28 -0.87 -9.71
CA VAL A 203 -18.97 0.22 -10.44
C VAL A 203 -19.91 -0.37 -11.51
N LEU A 204 -19.50 -1.43 -12.23
CA LEU A 204 -20.37 -2.16 -13.16
C LEU A 204 -21.57 -2.80 -12.44
N ALA A 205 -21.38 -3.26 -11.19
CA ALA A 205 -22.45 -3.79 -10.36
C ALA A 205 -23.58 -2.76 -10.12
N VAL A 206 -23.25 -1.46 -10.02
CA VAL A 206 -24.21 -0.36 -9.86
C VAL A 206 -24.50 0.41 -11.17
N LYS A 207 -24.17 -0.15 -12.34
CA LYS A 207 -24.21 0.56 -13.63
C LYS A 207 -25.46 1.39 -13.91
N ASN A 208 -26.65 0.92 -13.54
CA ASN A 208 -27.92 1.64 -13.74
C ASN A 208 -27.94 3.04 -13.08
N LEU A 209 -27.23 3.22 -11.97
CA LEU A 209 -27.06 4.51 -11.29
C LEU A 209 -25.97 5.35 -11.97
N VAL A 210 -24.89 4.70 -12.39
CA VAL A 210 -23.72 5.33 -13.03
C VAL A 210 -24.11 5.95 -14.38
N THR A 211 -24.74 5.17 -15.27
CA THR A 211 -25.21 5.65 -16.59
C THR A 211 -26.40 6.61 -16.49
N GLY A 212 -27.05 6.71 -15.32
CA GLY A 212 -28.09 7.70 -15.03
C GLY A 212 -27.56 9.01 -14.44
N THR A 213 -26.33 9.01 -13.91
CA THR A 213 -25.70 10.17 -13.25
C THR A 213 -24.59 10.79 -14.11
N PHE A 214 -23.87 9.97 -14.86
CA PHE A 214 -22.72 10.35 -15.68
C PHE A 214 -23.00 10.06 -17.16
N PRO A 215 -22.46 10.86 -18.11
CA PRO A 215 -22.59 10.65 -19.55
C PRO A 215 -21.66 9.54 -20.03
N ILE A 216 -21.88 8.31 -19.55
CA ILE A 216 -21.17 7.10 -19.95
C ILE A 216 -22.20 6.03 -20.35
N GLY A 217 -21.99 5.37 -21.49
CA GLY A 217 -22.87 4.31 -21.96
C GLY A 217 -22.58 2.94 -21.32
N ASN A 218 -23.41 1.97 -21.66
CA ASN A 218 -23.32 0.61 -21.09
C ASN A 218 -22.12 -0.18 -21.61
N HIS A 219 -21.62 0.11 -22.83
CA HIS A 219 -20.51 -0.59 -23.44
C HIS A 219 -19.18 0.01 -22.97
N GLU A 220 -19.12 1.34 -22.92
CA GLU A 220 -17.98 2.13 -22.47
C GLU A 220 -17.66 1.85 -20.99
N LEU A 221 -18.67 1.76 -20.12
CA LEU A 221 -18.49 1.34 -18.73
C LEU A 221 -18.04 -0.13 -18.62
N PHE A 222 -18.52 -0.99 -19.52
CA PHE A 222 -18.11 -2.39 -19.56
C PHE A 222 -16.64 -2.53 -20.00
N ASP A 223 -16.25 -1.88 -21.10
CA ASP A 223 -14.90 -1.91 -21.64
C ASP A 223 -13.89 -1.32 -20.65
N VAL A 224 -14.19 -0.17 -20.04
CA VAL A 224 -13.38 0.41 -18.95
C VAL A 224 -13.23 -0.57 -17.78
N THR A 225 -14.23 -1.41 -17.51
CA THR A 225 -14.17 -2.37 -16.40
C THR A 225 -13.08 -3.42 -16.58
N PHE A 226 -12.85 -3.90 -17.81
CA PHE A 226 -11.86 -4.95 -18.10
C PHE A 226 -10.55 -4.41 -18.68
N LEU A 227 -10.55 -3.26 -19.35
CA LEU A 227 -9.35 -2.66 -19.93
C LEU A 227 -8.54 -1.83 -18.92
N LEU A 228 -9.19 -1.08 -18.01
CA LEU A 228 -8.46 -0.24 -17.04
C LEU A 228 -7.53 -1.04 -16.12
N PRO A 229 -7.90 -2.22 -15.57
CA PRO A 229 -7.00 -3.05 -14.78
C PRO A 229 -5.78 -3.56 -15.55
N LEU A 230 -5.89 -3.72 -16.87
CA LEU A 230 -4.80 -4.19 -17.74
C LEU A 230 -3.86 -3.05 -18.16
N VAL A 231 -4.39 -1.84 -18.34
CA VAL A 231 -3.64 -0.66 -18.77
C VAL A 231 -2.96 0.06 -17.59
N GLN A 232 -3.59 0.11 -16.40
CA GLN A 232 -3.04 0.82 -15.24
C GLN A 232 -1.61 0.37 -14.85
N PRO A 233 -1.25 -0.94 -14.86
CA PRO A 233 0.11 -1.42 -14.63
C PRO A 233 1.18 -0.89 -15.60
N ALA A 234 0.80 -0.41 -16.78
CA ALA A 234 1.70 0.24 -17.74
C ALA A 234 1.78 1.77 -17.56
N VAL A 235 0.79 2.37 -16.88
CA VAL A 235 0.66 3.83 -16.71
C VAL A 235 1.21 4.31 -15.36
N LEU A 236 1.16 3.49 -14.32
CA LEU A 236 2.09 3.61 -13.20
C LEU A 236 3.32 2.76 -13.54
N PRO A 237 4.41 3.32 -14.08
CA PRO A 237 5.65 2.58 -14.14
C PRO A 237 6.05 2.23 -12.71
N ALA A 238 6.35 0.95 -12.48
CA ALA A 238 7.25 0.59 -11.40
C ALA A 238 8.48 1.52 -11.47
N PRO A 239 9.01 2.01 -10.33
CA PRO A 239 10.23 2.82 -10.36
C PRO A 239 11.28 2.03 -11.15
N PRO A 240 11.90 2.62 -12.19
CA PRO A 240 12.71 1.86 -13.14
C PRO A 240 13.72 0.97 -12.42
N ALA A 241 13.97 -0.24 -12.91
CA ALA A 241 14.99 -1.11 -12.29
C ALA A 241 16.37 -0.42 -12.21
N GLU A 242 16.61 0.57 -13.07
CA GLU A 242 17.75 1.48 -12.97
C GLU A 242 17.63 2.49 -11.82
N VAL A 243 16.46 3.04 -11.49
CA VAL A 243 16.26 3.84 -10.26
C VAL A 243 16.45 2.96 -9.02
N THR A 244 15.88 1.75 -8.98
CA THR A 244 16.11 0.79 -7.88
C THR A 244 17.58 0.35 -7.76
N ARG A 245 18.40 0.54 -8.79
CA ARG A 245 19.86 0.30 -8.76
C ARG A 245 20.72 1.57 -8.64
N SER A 246 20.20 2.75 -8.96
CA SER A 246 20.96 4.02 -9.06
C SER A 246 20.63 5.04 -7.98
N SER A 247 19.40 5.08 -7.47
CA SER A 247 19.15 5.61 -6.12
C SER A 247 20.07 4.90 -5.14
N PHE A 248 20.15 3.56 -5.25
CA PHE A 248 21.08 2.70 -4.51
C PHE A 248 22.58 2.85 -4.92
N ARG A 249 22.94 3.80 -5.80
CA ARG A 249 24.33 4.25 -6.07
C ARG A 249 24.58 5.71 -5.61
N GLN A 250 23.57 6.35 -5.00
CA GLN A 250 23.62 7.73 -4.50
C GLN A 250 23.05 7.87 -3.06
N PHE A 251 22.35 6.85 -2.58
CA PHE A 251 21.91 6.56 -1.21
C PHE A 251 22.61 5.18 -0.59
#